data_AF-A0A2G9I3R5-F1
#
_entry.id   AF-A0A2G9I3R5-F1
#
_cell.length_a   1.000
_cell.length_b   1.000
_cell.length_c   1.000
_cell.angle_alpha   90.00
_cell.angle_beta   90.00
_cell.angle_gamma   90.00
#
_symmetry.space_group_name_H-M   'P 1'
#
loop_
_entity.id
_entity.type
_entity.pdbx_description
1 polymer ?
#
loop_
_entity_poly.entity_id
_entity_poly.type
_entity_poly.pdbx_seq_one_letter_code
_entity_poly.pdbx_strand_id
1 'polypeptide(L)'
;MVDEVHLRRFDGLLENGGVHRCVVACITVKAPVREVWNVLTAYESLPEIVPNLAISKVLSRENNKVRILQEGCKGLLYMVLHARVVLDLCEHLEQEIRFEQVEGDFDAFRGKWILEKFGSHHTLLKYSVESKMHKNSFLSEAIMEEVIYEDLPSNLCAIRDYMEKREADNHQDMLSNDSDAEGQTALSSNSSSSSLSMEAEDSDCIISSYRQRPKVPGLQRDIEVLKSELLNFISEYGQEGFMPMRKQLRKHGRVDIEKAITRMGGFRRIASLMNLSLAYKHRKPKGYWDNLENLEEEIHRFQRNWGMDPSFMPSRKSFERAGRYDIARALEKWGGLHEVSRLLSLKVRHPNRQSALAKEKKADYLVSNDVNGQEKMPSQTYVQQDTQKWLMKLKDFDINWEE
;
A
#
# COMPACT_ATOMS: atom_id res chain seq x y z
N MET A 1 -18.72 4.46 -0.08
CA MET A 1 -18.06 3.43 -0.91
C MET A 1 -18.39 3.76 -2.36
N VAL A 2 -17.48 3.45 -3.29
CA VAL A 2 -17.73 3.60 -4.73
C VAL A 2 -18.53 2.38 -5.21
N ASP A 3 -19.41 2.57 -6.18
CA ASP A 3 -20.35 1.53 -6.61
C ASP A 3 -19.61 0.45 -7.41
N GLU A 4 -18.78 0.86 -8.37
CA GLU A 4 -17.91 -0.06 -9.11
C GLU A 4 -16.57 0.59 -9.45
N VAL A 5 -15.50 -0.21 -9.47
CA VAL A 5 -14.16 0.19 -9.93
C VAL A 5 -13.58 -0.95 -10.75
N HIS A 6 -13.23 -0.66 -11.99
CA HIS A 6 -12.64 -1.58 -12.95
C HIS A 6 -11.27 -1.05 -13.41
N LEU A 7 -10.23 -1.83 -13.16
CA LEU A 7 -8.87 -1.54 -13.63
C LEU A 7 -8.50 -2.53 -14.75
N ARG A 8 -7.98 -2.00 -15.86
CA ARG A 8 -7.43 -2.80 -16.97
C ARG A 8 -5.97 -2.42 -17.19
N ARG A 9 -5.14 -3.46 -17.39
CA ARG A 9 -3.73 -3.33 -17.78
C ARG A 9 -3.62 -3.55 -19.28
N PHE A 10 -2.95 -2.64 -19.96
CA PHE A 10 -2.77 -2.70 -21.41
C PHE A 10 -1.28 -2.70 -21.81
N ASP A 11 -0.40 -3.15 -20.92
CA ASP A 11 1.06 -3.12 -21.10
C ASP A 11 1.53 -3.85 -22.36
N GLY A 12 0.84 -4.93 -22.74
CA GLY A 12 1.14 -5.71 -23.96
C GLY A 12 0.82 -5.00 -25.28
N LEU A 13 0.18 -3.83 -25.25
CA LEU A 13 -0.14 -3.02 -26.43
C LEU A 13 0.85 -1.87 -26.65
N LEU A 14 1.84 -1.70 -25.77
CA LEU A 14 2.87 -0.68 -25.95
C LEU A 14 4.01 -1.26 -26.79
N GLU A 15 4.09 -0.87 -28.07
CA GLU A 15 5.19 -1.27 -28.99
C GLU A 15 6.58 -0.95 -28.42
N ASN A 16 6.63 0.06 -27.55
CA ASN A 16 7.88 0.54 -26.98
C ASN A 16 8.14 -0.15 -25.61
N GLY A 17 7.14 -0.63 -24.87
CA GLY A 17 7.25 -0.88 -23.43
C GLY A 17 6.95 0.39 -22.61
N GLY A 18 6.67 0.23 -21.31
CA GLY A 18 6.12 1.26 -20.43
C GLY A 18 4.92 0.72 -19.66
N VAL A 19 4.21 1.58 -18.91
CA VAL A 19 3.03 1.18 -18.14
C VAL A 19 1.80 1.87 -18.70
N HIS A 20 0.79 1.08 -19.07
CA HIS A 20 -0.48 1.57 -19.59
C HIS A 20 -1.63 1.05 -18.72
N ARG A 21 -2.31 1.98 -18.05
CA ARG A 21 -3.43 1.69 -17.15
C ARG A 21 -4.67 2.40 -17.64
N CYS A 22 -5.79 1.69 -17.63
CA CYS A 22 -7.11 2.24 -17.86
C CYS A 22 -7.98 1.92 -16.65
N VAL A 23 -8.67 2.94 -16.14
CA VAL A 23 -9.50 2.84 -14.95
C VAL A 23 -10.87 3.37 -15.29
N VAL A 24 -11.90 2.64 -14.89
CA VAL A 24 -13.29 3.08 -14.97
C VAL A 24 -13.89 2.91 -13.58
N ALA A 25 -14.46 3.97 -13.03
CA ALA A 25 -15.14 3.92 -11.75
C ALA A 25 -16.50 4.62 -11.85
N CYS A 26 -17.48 4.17 -11.07
CA CYS A 26 -18.79 4.78 -10.99
C CYS A 26 -19.24 4.97 -9.54
N ILE A 27 -19.90 6.08 -9.27
CA ILE A 27 -20.46 6.38 -7.95
C ILE A 27 -21.79 7.11 -8.11
N THR A 28 -22.77 6.72 -7.29
CA THR A 28 -24.05 7.40 -7.18
C THR A 28 -23.93 8.54 -6.17
N VAL A 29 -24.34 9.72 -6.60
CA VAL A 29 -24.39 10.94 -5.78
C VAL A 29 -25.84 11.34 -5.57
N LYS A 30 -26.24 11.61 -4.33
CA LYS A 30 -27.57 12.13 -4.00
C LYS A 30 -27.66 13.65 -4.24
N ALA A 31 -27.46 14.06 -5.49
CA ALA A 31 -27.63 15.43 -5.93
C ALA A 31 -28.17 15.46 -7.37
N PRO A 32 -28.93 16.51 -7.76
CA PRO A 32 -29.30 16.73 -9.15
C PRO A 32 -28.08 16.94 -10.06
N VAL A 33 -28.15 16.51 -11.31
CA VAL A 33 -27.00 16.55 -12.24
C VAL A 33 -26.40 17.95 -12.39
N ARG A 34 -27.23 18.98 -12.29
CA ARG A 34 -26.82 20.38 -12.43
C ARG A 34 -25.88 20.81 -11.31
N GLU A 35 -26.17 20.41 -10.08
CA GLU A 35 -25.30 20.68 -8.94
C GLU A 35 -24.01 19.88 -9.03
N VAL A 36 -24.10 18.62 -9.48
CA VAL A 36 -22.92 17.80 -9.74
C VAL A 36 -22.02 18.46 -10.78
N TRP A 37 -22.61 18.94 -11.88
CA TRP A 37 -21.92 19.65 -12.95
C TRP A 37 -21.24 20.93 -12.46
N ASN A 38 -21.95 21.76 -11.69
CA ASN A 38 -21.43 23.03 -11.18
C ASN A 38 -20.17 22.84 -10.34
N VAL A 39 -20.14 21.84 -9.47
CA VAL A 39 -18.97 21.54 -8.64
C VAL A 39 -17.81 20.97 -9.48
N LEU A 40 -18.10 20.04 -10.41
CA LEU A 40 -17.05 19.43 -11.25
C LEU A 40 -16.40 20.42 -12.23
N THR A 41 -17.15 21.42 -12.68
CA THR A 41 -16.66 22.48 -13.59
C THR A 41 -16.13 23.72 -12.86
N ALA A 42 -16.30 23.79 -11.54
CA ALA A 42 -15.61 24.75 -10.68
C ALA A 42 -14.17 24.27 -10.43
N TYR A 43 -13.37 24.21 -11.50
CA TYR A 43 -12.06 23.58 -11.50
C TYR A 43 -11.13 24.12 -10.42
N GLU A 44 -11.19 25.43 -10.10
CA GLU A 44 -10.29 26.07 -9.14
C GLU A 44 -10.62 25.71 -7.68
N SER A 45 -11.86 25.31 -7.37
CA SER A 45 -12.25 24.86 -6.02
C SER A 45 -12.09 23.34 -5.83
N LEU A 46 -11.82 22.58 -6.89
CA LEU A 46 -11.62 21.13 -6.79
C LEU A 46 -10.52 20.71 -5.79
N PRO A 47 -9.40 21.43 -5.60
CA PRO A 47 -8.38 21.08 -4.59
C PRO A 47 -8.91 21.06 -3.15
N GLU A 48 -9.96 21.83 -2.84
CA GLU A 48 -10.58 21.83 -1.51
C GLU A 48 -11.38 20.56 -1.24
N ILE A 49 -11.80 19.87 -2.30
CA ILE A 49 -12.70 18.72 -2.28
C ILE A 49 -11.90 17.43 -2.50
N VAL A 50 -10.94 17.44 -3.42
CA VAL A 50 -10.22 16.25 -3.89
C VAL A 50 -8.87 16.12 -3.14
N PRO A 51 -8.69 15.12 -2.27
CA PRO A 51 -7.59 15.08 -1.29
C PRO A 51 -6.19 14.99 -1.88
N ASN A 52 -6.04 14.48 -3.11
CA ASN A 52 -4.74 14.31 -3.76
C ASN A 52 -4.46 15.38 -4.84
N LEU A 53 -5.36 16.34 -5.01
CA LEU A 53 -5.23 17.46 -5.94
C LEU A 53 -4.76 18.69 -5.16
N ALA A 54 -3.50 19.08 -5.35
CA ALA A 54 -2.91 20.20 -4.62
C ALA A 54 -3.22 21.55 -5.29
N ILE A 55 -3.17 21.59 -6.62
CA ILE A 55 -3.42 22.81 -7.41
C ILE A 55 -4.33 22.47 -8.57
N SER A 56 -5.28 23.36 -8.84
CA SER A 56 -6.08 23.34 -10.06
C SER A 56 -6.33 24.79 -10.47
N LYS A 57 -5.85 25.18 -11.65
CA LYS A 57 -5.92 26.56 -12.13
C LYS A 57 -6.40 26.60 -13.56
N VAL A 58 -7.36 27.47 -13.87
CA VAL A 58 -7.80 27.68 -15.25
C VAL A 58 -6.79 28.58 -15.97
N LEU A 59 -6.24 28.09 -17.08
CA LEU A 59 -5.30 28.84 -17.91
C LEU A 59 -6.03 29.61 -19.01
N SER A 60 -7.02 29.00 -19.64
CA SER A 60 -7.90 29.65 -20.61
C SER A 60 -9.28 28.99 -20.62
N ARG A 61 -10.30 29.78 -20.97
CA ARG A 61 -11.68 29.30 -21.13
C ARG A 61 -12.29 29.92 -22.37
N GLU A 62 -12.58 29.09 -23.36
CA GLU A 62 -13.18 29.45 -24.64
C GLU A 62 -14.46 28.63 -24.84
N ASN A 63 -15.61 29.20 -24.44
CA ASN A 63 -16.91 28.54 -24.54
C ASN A 63 -16.90 27.16 -23.83
N ASN A 64 -16.89 26.07 -24.61
CA ASN A 64 -16.91 24.68 -24.14
C ASN A 64 -15.51 24.05 -24.07
N LYS A 65 -14.46 24.79 -24.43
CA LYS A 65 -13.07 24.35 -24.32
C LYS A 65 -12.41 25.06 -23.16
N VAL A 66 -11.81 24.30 -22.26
CA VAL A 66 -11.13 24.84 -21.08
C VAL A 66 -9.75 24.24 -21.00
N ARG A 67 -8.73 25.07 -20.80
CA ARG A 67 -7.38 24.59 -20.49
C ARG A 67 -7.11 24.81 -19.03
N ILE A 68 -6.69 23.78 -18.32
CA ILE A 68 -6.37 23.85 -16.89
C ILE A 68 -4.98 23.27 -16.61
N LEU A 69 -4.35 23.79 -15.57
CA LEU A 69 -3.16 23.21 -14.94
C LEU A 69 -3.61 22.50 -13.65
N GLN A 70 -3.18 21.26 -13.48
CA GLN A 70 -3.38 20.49 -12.26
C GLN A 70 -2.05 19.96 -11.72
N GLU A 71 -1.88 20.05 -10.40
CA GLU A 71 -0.76 19.44 -9.69
C GLU A 71 -1.31 18.52 -8.62
N GLY A 72 -0.96 17.24 -8.72
CA GLY A 72 -1.32 16.21 -7.75
C GLY A 72 -0.15 15.90 -6.82
N CYS A 73 -0.47 15.74 -5.53
CA CYS A 73 0.51 15.42 -4.49
C CYS A 73 0.01 14.23 -3.67
N LYS A 74 0.82 13.16 -3.60
CA LYS A 74 0.52 11.99 -2.76
C LYS A 74 1.68 11.65 -1.83
N GLY A 75 1.42 11.74 -0.52
CA GLY A 75 2.35 11.25 0.50
C GLY A 75 2.28 9.72 0.61
N LEU A 76 3.39 9.04 0.33
CA LEU A 76 3.61 7.62 0.61
C LEU A 76 4.57 7.46 1.80
N LEU A 77 4.71 6.25 2.32
CA LEU A 77 5.46 6.00 3.56
C LEU A 77 6.93 6.47 3.52
N TYR A 78 7.57 6.45 2.35
CA TYR A 78 9.00 6.79 2.18
C TYR A 78 9.27 7.85 1.11
N MET A 79 8.25 8.35 0.42
CA MET A 79 8.38 9.32 -0.66
C MET A 79 7.11 10.15 -0.80
N VAL A 80 7.21 11.31 -1.46
CA VAL A 80 6.06 12.09 -1.90
C VAL A 80 6.05 12.07 -3.42
N LEU A 81 4.92 11.67 -4.00
CA LEU A 81 4.72 11.74 -5.44
C LEU A 81 4.16 13.11 -5.78
N HIS A 82 4.78 13.74 -6.76
CA HIS A 82 4.32 14.98 -7.37
C HIS A 82 4.06 14.69 -8.85
N ALA A 83 2.90 15.11 -9.35
CA ALA A 83 2.55 14.97 -10.75
C ALA A 83 1.92 16.27 -11.25
N ARG A 84 2.53 16.88 -12.27
CA ARG A 84 2.00 18.07 -12.95
C ARG A 84 1.41 17.66 -14.30
N VAL A 85 0.23 18.21 -14.61
CA VAL A 85 -0.42 18.00 -15.90
C VAL A 85 -1.20 19.25 -16.34
N VAL A 86 -1.08 19.61 -17.61
CA VAL A 86 -1.90 20.61 -18.30
C VAL A 86 -2.87 19.86 -19.20
N LEU A 87 -4.16 20.09 -18.99
CA LEU A 87 -5.26 19.40 -19.65
C LEU A 87 -6.06 20.35 -20.53
N ASP A 88 -6.41 19.90 -21.72
CA ASP A 88 -7.48 20.46 -22.54
C ASP A 88 -8.77 19.70 -22.28
N LEU A 89 -9.81 20.43 -21.90
CA LEU A 89 -11.13 19.90 -21.58
C LEU A 89 -12.16 20.33 -22.61
N CYS A 90 -13.04 19.40 -22.96
CA CYS A 90 -14.24 19.64 -23.76
C CYS A 90 -15.49 19.35 -22.92
N GLU A 91 -16.20 20.41 -22.56
CA GLU A 91 -17.42 20.39 -21.75
C GLU A 91 -18.66 20.16 -22.65
N HIS A 92 -19.43 19.11 -22.37
CA HIS A 92 -20.78 18.90 -22.86
C HIS A 92 -21.73 19.01 -21.68
N LEU A 93 -22.43 20.14 -21.60
CA LEU A 93 -23.24 20.56 -20.46
C LEU A 93 -24.09 19.42 -19.87
N GLU A 94 -23.95 19.18 -18.56
CA GLU A 94 -24.66 18.15 -17.78
C GLU A 94 -24.53 16.70 -18.30
N GLN A 95 -23.61 16.41 -19.22
CA GLN A 95 -23.48 15.10 -19.85
C GLN A 95 -22.06 14.55 -19.74
N GLU A 96 -21.07 15.29 -20.22
CA GLU A 96 -19.72 14.76 -20.39
C GLU A 96 -18.66 15.85 -20.26
N ILE A 97 -17.57 15.57 -19.54
CA ILE A 97 -16.36 16.39 -19.55
C ILE A 97 -15.22 15.50 -20.05
N ARG A 98 -14.80 15.69 -21.29
CA ARG A 98 -13.62 15.00 -21.83
C ARG A 98 -12.38 15.80 -21.50
N PHE A 99 -11.28 15.13 -21.19
CA PHE A 99 -10.00 15.78 -20.96
C PHE A 99 -8.86 15.00 -21.62
N GLU A 100 -7.88 15.73 -22.13
CA GLU A 100 -6.68 15.18 -22.73
C GLU A 100 -5.47 16.05 -22.35
N GLN A 101 -4.36 15.39 -22.05
CA GLN A 101 -3.12 16.05 -21.69
C GLN A 101 -2.47 16.71 -22.90
N VAL A 102 -2.05 17.96 -22.70
CA VAL A 102 -1.23 18.72 -23.63
C VAL A 102 0.24 18.68 -23.21
N GLU A 103 0.50 18.80 -21.90
CA GLU A 103 1.84 18.85 -21.31
C GLU A 103 1.78 18.25 -19.90
N GLY A 104 2.80 17.52 -19.46
CA GLY A 104 2.83 16.98 -18.10
C GLY A 104 3.81 15.84 -17.93
N ASP A 105 3.77 15.22 -16.74
CA ASP A 105 4.70 14.17 -16.33
C ASP A 105 4.39 12.77 -16.91
N PHE A 106 3.27 12.63 -17.62
CA PHE A 106 2.84 11.37 -18.25
C PHE A 106 3.15 11.37 -19.75
N ASP A 107 3.35 10.19 -20.34
CA ASP A 107 3.45 10.03 -21.81
C ASP A 107 2.13 10.39 -22.49
N ALA A 108 1.02 9.94 -21.90
CA ALA A 108 -0.32 10.32 -22.30
C ALA A 108 -1.26 10.20 -21.11
N PHE A 109 -2.15 11.17 -20.93
CA PHE A 109 -3.18 11.13 -19.92
C PHE A 109 -4.47 11.70 -20.51
N ARG A 110 -5.51 10.87 -20.60
CA ARG A 110 -6.79 11.25 -21.17
C ARG A 110 -7.92 10.56 -20.44
N GLY A 111 -9.10 11.13 -20.53
CA GLY A 111 -10.25 10.53 -19.88
C GLY A 111 -11.51 11.34 -20.07
N LYS A 112 -12.53 10.94 -19.31
CA LYS A 112 -13.81 11.60 -19.32
C LYS A 112 -14.58 11.37 -18.02
N TRP A 113 -15.32 12.40 -17.64
CA TRP A 113 -16.43 12.30 -16.71
C TRP A 113 -17.72 12.17 -17.51
N ILE A 114 -18.59 11.25 -17.13
CA ILE A 114 -19.95 11.11 -17.68
C ILE A 114 -20.92 11.25 -16.52
N LEU A 115 -21.94 12.07 -16.71
CA LEU A 115 -23.00 12.31 -15.74
C LEU A 115 -24.30 11.74 -16.30
N GLU A 116 -24.89 10.78 -15.59
CA GLU A 116 -26.18 10.17 -15.96
C GLU A 116 -27.23 10.50 -14.89
N LYS A 117 -28.39 11.00 -15.32
CA LYS A 117 -29.51 11.27 -14.42
C LYS A 117 -30.07 9.92 -13.92
N PHE A 118 -30.07 9.72 -12.60
CA PHE A 118 -30.61 8.53 -11.95
C PHE A 118 -31.81 8.92 -11.08
N GLY A 119 -32.92 9.32 -11.71
CA GLY A 119 -34.07 9.93 -11.03
C GLY A 119 -33.93 11.44 -10.85
N SER A 120 -34.80 12.06 -10.03
CA SER A 120 -34.86 13.52 -9.87
C SER A 120 -33.78 14.11 -8.96
N HIS A 121 -33.28 13.32 -8.00
CA HIS A 121 -32.33 13.78 -6.97
C HIS A 121 -31.06 12.93 -6.89
N HIS A 122 -30.81 12.04 -7.85
CA HIS A 122 -29.57 11.27 -7.87
C HIS A 122 -28.91 11.34 -9.25
N THR A 123 -27.59 11.31 -9.25
CA THR A 123 -26.75 11.35 -10.44
C THR A 123 -25.75 10.21 -10.34
N LEU A 124 -25.67 9.39 -11.38
CA LEU A 124 -24.62 8.40 -11.53
C LEU A 124 -23.42 9.08 -12.21
N LEU A 125 -22.33 9.23 -11.46
CA LEU A 125 -21.09 9.82 -11.94
C LEU A 125 -20.13 8.71 -12.35
N LYS A 126 -19.75 8.68 -13.62
CA LYS A 126 -18.76 7.73 -14.16
C LYS A 126 -17.48 8.48 -14.50
N TYR A 127 -16.36 7.97 -14.03
CA TYR A 127 -15.03 8.46 -14.35
C TYR A 127 -14.27 7.39 -15.11
N SER A 128 -13.72 7.76 -16.27
CA SER A 128 -12.86 6.89 -17.07
C SER A 128 -11.57 7.62 -17.37
N VAL A 129 -10.43 7.00 -17.06
CA VAL A 129 -9.10 7.57 -17.29
C VAL A 129 -8.17 6.52 -17.87
N GLU A 130 -7.39 6.94 -18.85
CA GLU A 130 -6.31 6.19 -19.47
C GLU A 130 -5.01 6.97 -19.26
N SER A 131 -4.03 6.29 -18.68
CA SER A 131 -2.72 6.85 -18.38
C SER A 131 -1.61 5.96 -18.95
N LYS A 132 -0.67 6.59 -19.63
CA LYS A 132 0.57 5.98 -20.12
C LYS A 132 1.74 6.71 -19.48
N MET A 133 2.69 5.94 -18.95
CA MET A 133 3.89 6.47 -18.31
C MET A 133 5.13 6.23 -19.16
N HIS A 134 6.05 7.20 -19.09
CA HIS A 134 7.40 7.07 -19.62
C HIS A 134 8.07 5.81 -19.09
N LYS A 135 8.77 5.08 -19.96
CA LYS A 135 9.61 3.92 -19.58
C LYS A 135 10.65 4.24 -18.52
N ASN A 136 11.12 5.47 -18.51
CA ASN A 136 12.16 5.94 -17.60
C ASN A 136 11.57 6.50 -16.29
N SER A 137 10.26 6.38 -16.09
CA SER A 137 9.65 6.74 -14.82
C SER A 137 10.18 5.83 -13.72
N PHE A 138 10.69 6.43 -12.65
CA PHE A 138 11.21 5.71 -11.49
C PHE A 138 10.09 5.03 -10.66
N LEU A 139 8.83 5.22 -11.04
CA LEU A 139 7.68 4.63 -10.37
C LEU A 139 7.52 3.17 -10.77
N SER A 140 7.57 2.29 -9.79
CA SER A 140 7.24 0.88 -10.01
C SER A 140 5.74 0.73 -10.32
N GLU A 141 5.41 -0.28 -11.12
CA GLU A 141 4.01 -0.62 -11.45
C GLU A 141 3.15 -0.81 -10.19
N ALA A 142 3.72 -1.40 -9.14
CA ALA A 142 3.02 -1.66 -7.89
C ALA A 142 2.62 -0.36 -7.16
N ILE A 143 3.51 0.65 -7.14
CA ILE A 143 3.21 1.95 -6.53
C ILE A 143 2.12 2.65 -7.32
N MET A 144 2.19 2.61 -8.65
CA MET A 144 1.16 3.20 -9.50
C MET A 144 -0.21 2.55 -9.28
N GLU A 145 -0.26 1.23 -9.19
CA GLU A 145 -1.52 0.52 -8.95
C GLU A 145 -2.11 0.83 -7.59
N GLU A 146 -1.28 0.91 -6.55
CA GLU A 146 -1.71 1.30 -5.22
C GLU A 146 -2.26 2.74 -5.20
N VAL A 147 -1.55 3.68 -5.83
CA VAL A 147 -1.98 5.08 -5.98
C VAL A 147 -3.32 5.13 -6.71
N ILE A 148 -3.45 4.47 -7.87
CA ILE A 148 -4.71 4.46 -8.64
C ILE A 148 -5.86 3.80 -7.86
N TYR A 149 -5.60 2.68 -7.18
CA TYR A 149 -6.62 1.90 -6.49
C TYR A 149 -7.13 2.58 -5.23
N GLU A 150 -6.27 3.28 -4.50
CA GLU A 150 -6.65 3.98 -3.27
C GLU A 150 -7.13 5.42 -3.56
N ASP A 151 -6.48 6.13 -4.47
CA ASP A 151 -6.77 7.55 -4.69
C ASP A 151 -8.03 7.77 -5.48
N LEU A 152 -8.30 6.94 -6.51
CA LEU A 152 -9.50 7.14 -7.31
C LEU A 152 -10.78 6.98 -6.47
N PRO A 153 -10.95 5.90 -5.69
CA PRO A 153 -12.14 5.76 -4.87
C PRO A 153 -12.25 6.82 -3.78
N SER A 154 -11.12 7.23 -3.20
CA SER A 154 -11.07 8.30 -2.21
C SER A 154 -11.51 9.64 -2.82
N ASN A 155 -11.03 9.98 -4.01
CA ASN A 155 -11.39 11.21 -4.72
C ASN A 155 -12.89 11.23 -5.06
N LEU A 156 -13.43 10.13 -5.59
CA LEU A 156 -14.86 10.02 -5.91
C LEU A 156 -15.75 10.10 -4.66
N CYS A 157 -15.36 9.43 -3.56
CA CYS A 157 -16.09 9.52 -2.31
C CYS A 157 -16.05 10.95 -1.75
N ALA A 158 -14.91 11.63 -1.81
CA ALA A 158 -14.80 13.01 -1.31
C ALA A 158 -15.71 13.97 -2.10
N ILE A 159 -15.78 13.83 -3.43
CA ILE A 159 -16.70 14.61 -4.28
C ILE A 159 -18.16 14.34 -3.88
N ARG A 160 -18.55 13.06 -3.75
CA ARG A 160 -19.91 12.70 -3.32
C ARG A 160 -20.22 13.28 -1.94
N ASP A 161 -19.36 13.06 -0.97
CA ASP A 161 -19.60 13.44 0.42
C ASP A 161 -19.72 14.97 0.55
N TYR A 162 -18.92 15.73 -0.22
CA TYR A 162 -19.06 17.19 -0.34
C TYR A 162 -20.42 17.60 -0.91
N MET A 163 -20.86 16.95 -2.00
CA MET A 163 -22.14 17.24 -2.65
C MET A 163 -23.34 16.92 -1.74
N GLU A 164 -23.35 15.74 -1.12
CA GLU A 164 -24.45 15.32 -0.25
C GLU A 164 -24.56 16.19 1.00
N LYS A 165 -23.42 16.68 1.52
CA LYS A 165 -23.43 17.64 2.62
C LYS A 165 -24.02 18.98 2.19
N ARG A 166 -23.63 19.50 1.03
CA ARG A 166 -24.15 20.76 0.48
C ARG A 166 -25.65 20.71 0.21
N GLU A 167 -26.15 19.59 -0.32
CA GLU A 167 -27.59 19.40 -0.51
C GLU A 167 -28.34 19.32 0.84
N ALA A 168 -27.78 18.64 1.84
CA ALA A 168 -28.38 18.60 3.18
C ALA A 168 -28.46 20.00 3.82
N ASP A 169 -27.42 20.80 3.69
CA ASP A 169 -27.38 22.18 4.19
C ASP A 169 -28.42 23.06 3.45
N ASN A 170 -28.52 22.94 2.12
CA ASN A 170 -29.54 23.65 1.32
C ASN A 170 -30.99 23.28 1.73
N HIS A 171 -31.24 22.01 2.05
CA HIS A 171 -32.56 21.57 2.53
C HIS A 171 -32.86 22.06 3.95
N GLN A 172 -31.85 22.16 4.82
CA GLN A 172 -32.00 22.67 6.17
C GLN A 172 -32.29 24.19 6.17
N ASP A 173 -31.62 24.96 5.31
CA ASP A 173 -31.85 26.40 5.15
C ASP A 173 -33.25 26.72 4.57
N MET A 174 -33.76 25.85 3.69
CA MET A 174 -35.13 25.96 3.17
C MET A 174 -36.19 25.69 4.25
N LEU A 175 -35.95 24.72 5.14
CA LEU A 175 -36.85 24.40 6.24
C LEU A 175 -36.83 25.47 7.35
N SER A 176 -35.69 26.13 7.59
CA SER A 176 -35.62 27.23 8.56
C SER A 176 -36.21 28.55 8.03
N ASN A 177 -36.14 28.80 6.72
CA ASN A 177 -36.74 30.00 6.12
C ASN A 177 -38.27 29.93 6.03
N ASP A 178 -38.87 28.73 6.05
CA ASP A 178 -40.33 28.56 6.10
C ASP A 178 -40.90 28.75 7.51
N SER A 179 -40.10 28.56 8.57
CA SER A 179 -40.54 28.77 9.96
C SER A 179 -40.64 30.23 10.39
N ASP A 180 -40.08 31.17 9.63
CA ASP A 180 -40.12 32.61 9.93
C ASP A 180 -41.21 33.37 9.17
N ALA A 181 -41.99 32.70 8.31
CA ALA A 181 -43.05 33.33 7.51
C ALA A 181 -44.48 33.11 8.05
N GLU A 182 -44.71 32.18 8.99
CA GLU A 182 -46.04 31.94 9.60
C GLU A 182 -46.10 32.39 11.07
N GLY A 183 -45.85 33.67 11.30
CA GLY A 183 -46.17 34.34 12.54
C GLY A 183 -47.50 35.08 12.46
N GLN A 184 -48.63 34.39 12.71
CA GLN A 184 -49.83 34.90 13.44
C GLN A 184 -51.06 34.01 13.24
N THR A 185 -51.30 33.03 14.13
CA THR A 185 -52.62 32.90 14.77
C THR A 185 -52.51 32.14 16.08
N ALA A 186 -53.09 32.70 17.14
CA ALA A 186 -53.07 32.22 18.51
C ALA A 186 -53.81 30.87 18.69
N LEU A 187 -53.35 30.05 19.64
CA LEU A 187 -54.08 29.78 20.90
C LEU A 187 -53.40 28.66 21.72
N SER A 188 -53.35 28.96 23.02
CA SER A 188 -53.03 28.14 24.18
C SER A 188 -53.90 26.89 24.36
N SER A 189 -53.31 25.78 24.80
CA SER A 189 -53.73 25.04 26.02
C SER A 189 -52.96 23.72 26.24
N ASN A 190 -52.29 23.65 27.39
CA ASN A 190 -52.21 22.57 28.39
C ASN A 190 -52.39 21.06 28.05
N SER A 191 -51.62 20.29 28.84
CA SER A 191 -51.93 19.02 29.52
C SER A 191 -51.42 17.69 28.94
N SER A 192 -50.30 17.24 29.53
CA SER A 192 -50.08 15.97 30.26
C SER A 192 -50.68 14.63 29.79
N SER A 193 -49.78 13.62 29.86
CA SER A 193 -49.99 12.16 30.00
C SER A 193 -50.53 11.46 28.75
N SER A 194 -50.08 10.26 28.36
CA SER A 194 -49.88 9.08 29.19
C SER A 194 -49.00 8.05 28.47
N SER A 195 -48.24 7.32 29.27
CA SER A 195 -47.63 6.04 28.96
C SER A 195 -48.67 4.96 28.71
N LEU A 196 -48.55 4.17 27.64
CA LEU A 196 -49.12 2.83 27.54
C LEU A 196 -48.24 1.93 26.66
N SER A 197 -47.63 0.95 27.32
CA SER A 197 -46.98 -0.23 26.75
C SER A 197 -48.03 -1.30 26.41
N MET A 198 -47.95 -1.93 25.25
CA MET A 198 -48.43 -3.30 25.03
C MET A 198 -47.55 -4.02 23.99
N GLU A 199 -47.17 -5.23 24.38
CA GLU A 199 -46.39 -6.25 23.68
C GLU A 199 -47.17 -6.87 22.50
N ALA A 200 -46.47 -7.29 21.44
CA ALA A 200 -46.35 -8.70 21.01
C ALA A 200 -46.10 -8.88 19.48
N GLU A 201 -44.94 -9.50 19.20
CA GLU A 201 -44.68 -10.61 18.25
C GLU A 201 -44.53 -10.34 16.73
N ASP A 202 -43.25 -10.37 16.34
CA ASP A 202 -42.60 -11.13 15.25
C ASP A 202 -43.17 -11.18 13.82
N SER A 203 -42.34 -10.69 12.89
CA SER A 203 -42.19 -11.28 11.56
C SER A 203 -40.77 -11.02 11.04
N ASP A 204 -40.04 -12.13 10.88
CA ASP A 204 -38.65 -12.25 10.47
C ASP A 204 -38.28 -11.47 9.20
N CYS A 205 -37.21 -10.67 9.26
CA CYS A 205 -36.30 -10.55 8.12
C CYS A 205 -34.85 -10.33 8.59
N ILE A 206 -33.98 -11.13 8.01
CA ILE A 206 -32.60 -11.41 8.39
C ILE A 206 -31.75 -10.12 8.37
N ILE A 207 -31.43 -9.60 9.56
CA ILE A 207 -30.42 -8.57 9.76
C ILE A 207 -29.05 -9.23 9.63
N SER A 208 -28.34 -8.94 8.55
CA SER A 208 -26.91 -9.26 8.45
C SER A 208 -26.18 -8.57 9.61
N SER A 209 -25.65 -9.39 10.51
CA SER A 209 -25.04 -8.98 11.76
C SER A 209 -23.77 -8.16 11.50
N TYR A 210 -23.89 -6.83 11.60
CA TYR A 210 -22.76 -5.99 11.93
C TYR A 210 -22.15 -6.55 13.23
N ARG A 211 -21.01 -7.24 13.13
CA ARG A 211 -20.29 -7.78 14.29
C ARG A 211 -20.09 -6.64 15.28
N GLN A 212 -20.93 -6.59 16.32
CA GLN A 212 -20.76 -5.62 17.39
C GLN A 212 -19.39 -5.89 17.99
N ARG A 213 -18.49 -4.91 17.84
CA ARG A 213 -17.15 -4.97 18.38
C ARG A 213 -17.30 -4.89 19.90
N PRO A 214 -16.82 -5.87 20.67
CA PRO A 214 -16.86 -5.78 22.12
C PRO A 214 -16.01 -4.57 22.52
N LYS A 215 -16.68 -3.50 22.94
CA LYS A 215 -16.03 -2.31 23.49
C LYS A 215 -16.25 -2.36 24.99
N VAL A 216 -15.26 -2.86 25.73
CA VAL A 216 -15.30 -2.82 27.18
C VAL A 216 -15.15 -1.35 27.61
N PRO A 217 -16.16 -0.74 28.28
CA PRO A 217 -16.05 0.62 28.77
C PRO A 217 -14.89 0.72 29.78
N GLY A 218 -14.09 1.79 29.73
CA GLY A 218 -13.01 2.03 30.71
C GLY A 218 -11.65 1.38 30.40
N LEU A 219 -11.55 0.47 29.42
CA LEU A 219 -10.31 -0.27 29.09
C LEU A 219 -9.08 0.61 28.81
N GLN A 220 -9.30 1.84 28.35
CA GLN A 220 -8.25 2.79 27.98
C GLN A 220 -7.85 3.76 29.11
N ARG A 221 -8.59 3.76 30.23
CA ARG A 221 -8.38 4.65 31.38
C ARG A 221 -7.93 3.88 32.62
N ASP A 222 -8.46 2.67 32.81
CA ASP A 222 -8.19 1.86 33.99
C ASP A 222 -7.22 0.72 33.69
N ILE A 223 -6.07 0.73 34.37
CA ILE A 223 -5.01 -0.25 34.15
C ILE A 223 -5.40 -1.66 34.60
N GLU A 224 -6.24 -1.76 35.62
CA GLU A 224 -6.71 -3.03 36.19
C GLU A 224 -7.68 -3.74 35.23
N VAL A 225 -8.56 -2.97 34.58
CA VAL A 225 -9.48 -3.48 33.54
C VAL A 225 -8.71 -3.97 32.31
N LEU A 226 -7.62 -3.27 31.93
CA LEU A 226 -6.75 -3.79 30.86
C LEU A 226 -6.04 -5.08 31.27
N LYS A 227 -5.57 -5.17 32.52
CA LYS A 227 -4.88 -6.37 33.01
C LYS A 227 -5.80 -7.60 32.98
N SER A 228 -7.04 -7.48 33.46
CA SER A 228 -8.00 -8.60 33.47
C SER A 228 -8.39 -9.03 32.06
N GLU A 229 -8.73 -8.09 31.17
CA GLU A 229 -9.07 -8.39 29.78
C GLU A 229 -7.89 -8.99 29.00
N LEU A 230 -6.66 -8.54 29.27
CA LEU A 230 -5.47 -9.08 28.64
C LEU A 230 -5.16 -10.50 29.15
N LEU A 231 -5.38 -10.79 30.45
CA LEU A 231 -5.25 -12.14 30.99
C LEU A 231 -6.31 -13.08 30.40
N ASN A 232 -7.57 -12.65 30.32
CA ASN A 232 -8.63 -13.41 29.65
C ASN A 232 -8.27 -13.73 28.20
N PHE A 233 -7.74 -12.75 27.47
CA PHE A 233 -7.26 -12.96 26.11
C PHE A 233 -6.09 -13.97 26.04
N ILE A 234 -5.17 -13.93 27.00
CA ILE A 234 -4.03 -14.86 27.06
C ILE A 234 -4.52 -16.28 27.36
N SER A 235 -5.48 -16.46 28.27
CA SER A 235 -6.05 -17.78 28.58
C SER A 235 -6.82 -18.38 27.41
N GLU A 236 -7.46 -17.55 26.59
CA GLU A 236 -8.33 -18.02 25.51
C GLU A 236 -7.56 -18.26 24.19
N TYR A 237 -6.59 -17.38 23.85
CA TYR A 237 -5.93 -17.39 22.54
C TYR A 237 -4.39 -17.32 22.61
N GLY A 238 -3.82 -17.20 23.81
CA GLY A 238 -2.41 -16.93 24.03
C GLY A 238 -1.61 -18.13 24.57
N GLN A 239 -0.40 -17.81 25.02
CA GLN A 239 0.44 -18.71 25.80
C GLN A 239 0.64 -18.07 27.17
N GLU A 240 0.42 -18.84 28.24
CA GLU A 240 0.54 -18.36 29.61
C GLU A 240 1.94 -17.79 29.87
N GLY A 241 2.00 -16.61 30.51
CA GLY A 241 3.26 -15.91 30.77
C GLY A 241 3.87 -15.12 29.60
N PHE A 242 3.27 -15.17 28.39
CA PHE A 242 3.74 -14.40 27.23
C PHE A 242 2.80 -13.25 26.85
N MET A 243 3.38 -12.10 26.51
CA MET A 243 2.64 -10.93 26.04
C MET A 243 2.11 -11.18 24.60
N PRO A 244 0.79 -11.04 24.35
CA PRO A 244 0.20 -11.19 23.02
C PRO A 244 0.80 -10.24 21.99
N MET A 245 0.97 -10.72 20.76
CA MET A 245 1.42 -9.89 19.65
C MET A 245 0.28 -9.02 19.10
N ARG A 246 0.63 -7.83 18.59
CA ARG A 246 -0.32 -6.96 17.85
C ARG A 246 -1.05 -7.71 16.74
N LYS A 247 -0.34 -8.57 16.00
CA LYS A 247 -0.94 -9.40 14.94
C LYS A 247 -2.00 -10.37 15.46
N GLN A 248 -1.79 -10.94 16.66
CA GLN A 248 -2.77 -11.83 17.30
C GLN A 248 -4.01 -11.04 17.75
N LEU A 249 -3.82 -9.90 18.42
CA LEU A 249 -4.94 -9.03 18.83
C LEU A 249 -5.79 -8.58 17.63
N ARG A 250 -5.16 -8.20 16.51
CA ARG A 250 -5.87 -7.83 15.27
C ARG A 250 -6.58 -9.01 14.61
N LYS A 251 -5.95 -10.18 14.56
CA LYS A 251 -6.55 -11.40 14.00
C LYS A 251 -7.83 -11.79 14.74
N HIS A 252 -7.84 -11.61 16.07
CA HIS A 252 -9.00 -11.89 16.92
C HIS A 252 -9.92 -10.68 17.13
N GLY A 253 -9.76 -9.60 16.37
CA GLY A 253 -10.64 -8.43 16.41
C GLY A 253 -10.54 -7.57 17.68
N ARG A 254 -9.65 -7.90 18.63
CA ARG A 254 -9.42 -7.16 19.89
C ARG A 254 -8.47 -5.96 19.70
N VAL A 255 -8.85 -5.07 18.78
CA VAL A 255 -8.13 -3.82 18.49
C VAL A 255 -8.28 -2.79 19.64
N ASP A 256 -9.33 -2.95 20.44
CA ASP A 256 -9.57 -2.21 21.68
C ASP A 256 -8.42 -2.37 22.68
N ILE A 257 -7.98 -3.61 22.92
CA ILE A 257 -6.84 -3.95 23.79
C ILE A 257 -5.54 -3.37 23.21
N GLU A 258 -5.31 -3.50 21.89
CA GLU A 258 -4.13 -2.91 21.24
C GLU A 258 -4.05 -1.38 21.46
N LYS A 259 -5.18 -0.70 21.27
CA LYS A 259 -5.26 0.76 21.45
C LYS A 259 -5.08 1.16 22.91
N ALA A 260 -5.64 0.41 23.86
CA ALA A 260 -5.46 0.63 25.29
C ALA A 260 -4.00 0.45 25.73
N ILE A 261 -3.35 -0.64 25.32
CA ILE A 261 -1.92 -0.88 25.58
C ILE A 261 -1.07 0.28 25.03
N THR A 262 -1.38 0.76 23.82
CA THR A 262 -0.61 1.83 23.19
C THR A 262 -0.74 3.15 23.94
N ARG A 263 -1.94 3.50 24.42
CA ARG A 263 -2.16 4.72 25.22
C ARG A 263 -1.51 4.66 26.60
N MET A 264 -1.45 3.49 27.23
CA MET A 264 -0.86 3.31 28.56
C MET A 264 0.66 3.07 28.55
N GLY A 265 1.35 3.49 27.49
CA GLY A 265 2.83 3.44 27.39
C GLY A 265 3.39 2.21 26.70
N GLY A 266 2.56 1.47 25.96
CA GLY A 266 2.97 0.44 25.01
C GLY A 266 3.21 -0.94 25.61
N PHE A 267 3.39 -1.92 24.73
CA PHE A 267 3.47 -3.35 25.05
C PHE A 267 4.58 -3.69 26.05
N ARG A 268 5.70 -2.96 26.03
CA ARG A 268 6.82 -3.17 26.95
C ARG A 268 6.47 -2.79 28.39
N ARG A 269 5.88 -1.61 28.58
CA ARG A 269 5.51 -1.11 29.91
C ARG A 269 4.46 -2.02 30.55
N ILE A 270 3.43 -2.40 29.79
CA ILE A 270 2.38 -3.31 30.27
C ILE A 270 2.93 -4.71 30.55
N ALA A 271 3.82 -5.24 29.70
CA ALA A 271 4.47 -6.53 29.94
C ALA A 271 5.30 -6.53 31.23
N SER A 272 6.09 -5.47 31.49
CA SER A 272 6.83 -5.33 32.75
C SER A 272 5.90 -5.22 33.97
N LEU A 273 4.76 -4.56 33.84
CA LEU A 273 3.77 -4.41 34.93
C LEU A 273 3.01 -5.71 35.23
N MET A 274 2.93 -6.63 34.28
CA MET A 274 2.25 -7.92 34.42
C MET A 274 3.22 -9.09 34.51
N ASN A 275 4.52 -8.80 34.60
CA ASN A 275 5.61 -9.79 34.57
C ASN A 275 5.51 -10.78 33.39
N LEU A 276 5.02 -10.30 32.24
CA LEU A 276 4.88 -11.09 31.01
C LEU A 276 6.15 -10.99 30.16
N SER A 277 6.56 -12.10 29.57
CA SER A 277 7.69 -12.14 28.64
C SER A 277 7.25 -11.66 27.25
N LEU A 278 8.00 -10.71 26.68
CA LEU A 278 7.77 -10.28 25.29
C LEU A 278 8.20 -11.40 24.35
N ALA A 279 7.30 -11.82 23.44
CA ALA A 279 7.58 -12.86 22.44
C ALA A 279 8.72 -12.48 21.45
N TYR A 280 9.12 -11.21 21.42
CA TYR A 280 10.33 -10.75 20.74
C TYR A 280 11.47 -10.60 21.76
N LYS A 281 12.45 -11.50 21.66
CA LYS A 281 13.72 -11.40 22.39
C LYS A 281 14.35 -10.04 22.05
N HIS A 282 14.68 -9.26 23.08
CA HIS A 282 15.18 -7.87 23.09
C HIS A 282 15.57 -7.29 21.72
N ARG A 283 14.91 -6.19 21.30
CA ARG A 283 15.35 -5.40 20.14
C ARG A 283 16.82 -5.02 20.36
N LYS A 284 17.71 -5.57 19.53
CA LYS A 284 19.14 -5.28 19.56
C LYS A 284 19.37 -3.77 19.34
N PRO A 285 20.38 -3.16 19.97
CA PRO A 285 20.65 -1.73 19.86
C PRO A 285 20.85 -1.29 18.39
N LYS A 286 20.60 0.00 18.11
CA LYS A 286 20.78 0.57 16.77
C LYS A 286 22.27 0.45 16.38
N GLY A 287 22.56 -0.14 15.22
CA GLY A 287 23.94 -0.44 14.76
C GLY A 287 24.45 -1.83 15.11
N TYR A 288 23.70 -2.66 15.85
CA TYR A 288 24.14 -4.02 16.21
C TYR A 288 24.49 -4.90 14.99
N TRP A 289 23.70 -4.79 13.92
CA TRP A 289 23.89 -5.54 12.67
C TRP A 289 24.95 -4.93 11.73
N ASP A 290 25.51 -3.79 12.11
CA ASP A 290 26.52 -3.06 11.35
C ASP A 290 27.94 -3.47 11.77
N ASN A 291 28.06 -4.36 12.78
CA ASN A 291 29.30 -5.01 13.19
C ASN A 291 29.32 -6.45 12.67
N LEU A 292 30.40 -6.81 11.96
CA LEU A 292 30.57 -8.14 11.36
C LEU A 292 30.64 -9.24 12.43
N GLU A 293 31.30 -8.99 13.55
CA GLU A 293 31.45 -9.94 14.67
C GLU A 293 30.08 -10.32 15.28
N ASN A 294 29.18 -9.34 15.45
CA ASN A 294 27.83 -9.58 15.96
C ASN A 294 26.98 -10.42 14.99
N LEU A 295 27.19 -10.24 13.69
CA LEU A 295 26.53 -11.00 12.64
C LEU A 295 27.06 -12.44 12.61
N GLU A 296 28.37 -12.59 12.69
CA GLU A 296 29.06 -13.88 12.80
C GLU A 296 28.55 -14.69 14.00
N GLU A 297 28.51 -14.09 15.19
CA GLU A 297 28.02 -14.76 16.39
C GLU A 297 26.57 -15.22 16.28
N GLU A 298 25.71 -14.44 15.64
CA GLU A 298 24.31 -14.80 15.41
C GLU A 298 24.18 -15.93 14.36
N ILE A 299 25.07 -15.99 13.36
CA ILE A 299 25.16 -17.10 12.39
C ILE A 299 25.65 -18.38 13.09
N HIS A 300 26.71 -18.32 13.89
CA HIS A 300 27.22 -19.47 14.66
C HIS A 300 26.20 -19.96 15.70
N ARG A 301 25.47 -19.03 16.32
CA ARG A 301 24.37 -19.37 17.23
C ARG A 301 23.23 -20.05 16.47
N PHE A 302 22.89 -19.57 15.28
CA PHE A 302 21.90 -20.22 14.43
C PHE A 302 22.33 -21.63 14.02
N GLN A 303 23.59 -21.83 13.62
CA GLN A 303 24.14 -23.14 13.27
C GLN A 303 24.08 -24.11 14.46
N ARG A 304 24.51 -23.69 15.66
CA ARG A 304 24.42 -24.51 16.88
C ARG A 304 22.99 -24.89 17.24
N ASN A 305 22.06 -23.93 17.19
CA ASN A 305 20.67 -24.18 17.56
C ASN A 305 19.93 -25.09 16.56
N TRP A 306 20.33 -25.09 15.29
CA TRP A 306 19.71 -25.90 14.23
C TRP A 306 20.51 -27.16 13.88
N GLY A 307 21.57 -27.48 14.64
CA GLY A 307 22.40 -28.66 14.41
C GLY A 307 23.10 -28.66 13.04
N MET A 308 23.44 -27.49 12.51
CA MET A 308 24.19 -27.35 11.26
C MET A 308 25.69 -27.42 11.51
N ASP A 309 26.42 -27.99 10.55
CA ASP A 309 27.88 -28.01 10.56
C ASP A 309 28.42 -26.57 10.59
N PRO A 310 29.26 -26.21 11.58
CA PRO A 310 29.85 -24.87 11.70
C PRO A 310 30.62 -24.43 10.44
N SER A 311 31.10 -25.38 9.64
CA SER A 311 31.89 -25.12 8.44
C SER A 311 31.05 -24.66 7.23
N PHE A 312 29.71 -24.77 7.31
CA PHE A 312 28.81 -24.49 6.19
C PHE A 312 27.90 -23.30 6.45
N MET A 313 27.85 -22.39 5.46
CA MET A 313 27.00 -21.21 5.53
C MET A 313 25.52 -21.58 5.36
N PRO A 314 24.63 -21.22 6.31
CA PRO A 314 23.20 -21.45 6.16
C PRO A 314 22.61 -20.59 5.04
N SER A 315 21.78 -21.19 4.16
CA SER A 315 21.14 -20.45 3.08
C SER A 315 20.08 -19.46 3.59
N ARG A 316 19.80 -18.41 2.81
CA ARG A 316 18.72 -17.45 3.09
C ARG A 316 17.38 -18.11 3.41
N LYS A 317 16.97 -19.09 2.60
CA LYS A 317 15.73 -19.86 2.81
C LYS A 317 15.70 -20.58 4.15
N SER A 318 16.87 -20.93 4.70
CA SER A 318 17.00 -21.55 6.02
C SER A 318 16.69 -20.55 7.14
N PHE A 319 17.19 -19.32 7.04
CA PHE A 319 16.88 -18.27 8.00
C PHE A 319 15.41 -17.85 7.96
N GLU A 320 14.84 -17.73 6.76
CA GLU A 320 13.43 -17.39 6.55
C GLU A 320 12.49 -18.48 7.11
N ARG A 321 12.79 -19.77 6.85
CA ARG A 321 12.01 -20.89 7.40
C ARG A 321 12.07 -20.96 8.93
N ALA A 322 13.19 -20.52 9.51
CA ALA A 322 13.36 -20.41 10.95
C ALA A 322 12.76 -19.13 11.57
N GLY A 323 12.13 -18.27 10.76
CA GLY A 323 11.58 -16.99 11.20
C GLY A 323 12.63 -15.93 11.56
N ARG A 324 13.91 -16.18 11.26
CA ARG A 324 15.05 -15.28 11.51
C ARG A 324 15.31 -14.36 10.32
N TYR A 325 14.30 -13.56 9.99
CA TYR A 325 14.39 -12.54 8.92
C TYR A 325 15.39 -11.42 9.25
N ASP A 326 15.70 -11.24 10.54
CA ASP A 326 16.70 -10.31 11.04
C ASP A 326 18.10 -10.62 10.50
N ILE A 327 18.53 -11.89 10.59
CA ILE A 327 19.82 -12.34 10.05
C ILE A 327 19.81 -12.26 8.52
N ALA A 328 18.73 -12.70 7.87
CA ALA A 328 18.62 -12.65 6.41
C ALA A 328 18.76 -11.24 5.83
N ARG A 329 18.18 -10.23 6.50
CA ARG A 329 18.30 -8.82 6.11
C ARG A 329 19.67 -8.23 6.46
N ALA A 330 20.27 -8.65 7.57
CA ALA A 330 21.63 -8.24 7.90
C ALA A 330 22.63 -8.72 6.85
N LEU A 331 22.47 -9.94 6.30
CA LEU A 331 23.30 -10.45 5.21
C LEU A 331 23.23 -9.59 3.94
N GLU A 332 22.06 -9.07 3.56
CA GLU A 332 21.91 -8.19 2.39
C GLU A 332 22.71 -6.89 2.55
N LYS A 333 22.76 -6.35 3.78
CA LYS A 333 23.51 -5.12 4.08
C LYS A 333 25.02 -5.29 3.88
N TRP A 334 25.53 -6.51 4.05
CA TRP A 334 26.97 -6.85 3.92
C TRP A 334 27.34 -7.42 2.54
N GLY A 335 26.54 -7.16 1.50
CA GLY A 335 26.83 -7.64 0.13
C GLY A 335 26.31 -9.05 -0.17
N GLY A 336 25.47 -9.60 0.71
CA GLY A 336 24.76 -10.86 0.50
C GLY A 336 25.49 -12.10 0.97
N LEU A 337 24.85 -13.26 0.76
CA LEU A 337 25.29 -14.55 1.31
C LEU A 337 26.71 -14.94 0.92
N HIS A 338 27.10 -14.71 -0.34
CA HIS A 338 28.40 -15.11 -0.87
C HIS A 338 29.55 -14.25 -0.33
N GLU A 339 29.32 -12.96 -0.14
CA GLU A 339 30.31 -12.04 0.41
C GLU A 339 30.57 -12.34 1.89
N VAL A 340 29.51 -12.49 2.67
CA VAL A 340 29.61 -12.87 4.09
C VAL A 340 30.22 -14.26 4.24
N SER A 341 29.92 -15.21 3.36
CA SER A 341 30.56 -16.53 3.38
C SER A 341 32.07 -16.46 3.12
N ARG A 342 32.52 -15.52 2.27
CA ARG A 342 33.95 -15.30 2.01
C ARG A 342 34.64 -14.67 3.21
N LEU A 343 34.00 -13.68 3.83
CA LEU A 343 34.49 -12.99 5.02
C LEU A 343 34.62 -13.93 6.22
N LEU A 344 33.65 -14.83 6.40
CA LEU A 344 33.61 -15.79 7.51
C LEU A 344 34.30 -17.13 7.20
N SER A 345 34.92 -17.27 6.02
CA SER A 345 35.56 -18.51 5.55
C SER A 345 34.64 -19.76 5.63
N LEU A 346 33.33 -19.57 5.45
CA LEU A 346 32.33 -20.63 5.46
C LEU A 346 32.13 -21.21 4.04
N LYS A 347 31.81 -22.50 3.94
CA LYS A 347 31.52 -23.16 2.65
C LYS A 347 30.05 -22.96 2.27
N VAL A 348 29.78 -22.44 1.07
CA VAL A 348 28.41 -22.35 0.53
C VAL A 348 28.04 -23.70 -0.12
N ARG A 349 26.88 -24.27 0.24
CA ARG A 349 26.31 -25.41 -0.49
C ARG A 349 25.76 -24.94 -1.83
N HIS A 350 26.47 -25.23 -2.93
CA HIS A 350 25.90 -25.11 -4.26
C HIS A 350 24.87 -26.24 -4.51
N PRO A 351 23.70 -25.94 -5.08
CA PRO A 351 22.82 -26.98 -5.60
C PRO A 351 23.60 -27.80 -6.63
N ASN A 352 23.59 -29.10 -6.43
CA ASN A 352 24.41 -30.07 -7.14
C ASN A 352 24.24 -29.98 -8.67
N ARG A 353 25.21 -29.40 -9.39
CA ARG A 353 25.32 -29.52 -10.87
C ARG A 353 26.01 -30.82 -11.29
N GLN A 354 26.43 -31.68 -10.34
CA GLN A 354 27.17 -32.91 -10.65
C GLN A 354 26.27 -34.14 -10.86
N SER A 355 24.96 -34.09 -10.55
CA SER A 355 24.06 -35.21 -10.85
C SER A 355 23.57 -35.28 -12.29
N ALA A 356 23.74 -34.20 -13.09
CA ALA A 356 23.38 -34.18 -14.50
C ALA A 356 24.50 -34.73 -15.41
N LEU A 357 25.76 -34.43 -15.12
CA LEU A 357 26.92 -34.89 -15.91
C LEU A 357 27.20 -36.40 -15.79
N ALA A 358 26.70 -37.06 -14.73
CA ALA A 358 26.85 -38.50 -14.56
C ALA A 358 25.80 -39.33 -15.34
N LYS A 359 24.74 -38.70 -15.86
CA LYS A 359 23.71 -39.38 -16.67
C LYS A 359 23.97 -39.30 -18.18
N GLU A 360 24.69 -38.29 -18.66
CA GLU A 360 25.06 -38.22 -20.08
C GLU A 360 26.22 -39.16 -20.43
N LYS A 361 27.15 -39.44 -19.50
CA LYS A 361 28.27 -40.37 -19.74
C LYS A 361 27.91 -41.86 -19.80
N LYS A 362 26.65 -42.24 -19.50
CA LYS A 362 26.20 -43.65 -19.48
C LYS A 362 25.43 -44.07 -20.74
N ALA A 363 25.15 -43.16 -21.67
CA ALA A 363 24.42 -43.46 -22.90
C ALA A 363 25.35 -43.81 -24.09
N ASP A 364 26.64 -43.43 -24.06
CA ASP A 364 27.53 -43.58 -25.22
C ASP A 364 28.59 -44.69 -25.09
N TYR A 365 28.44 -45.61 -24.14
CA TYR A 365 29.34 -46.77 -24.00
C TYR A 365 28.62 -48.09 -24.29
N LEU A 366 28.19 -48.24 -25.54
CA LEU A 366 28.15 -49.55 -26.18
C LEU A 366 28.44 -49.35 -27.67
N VAL A 367 29.69 -49.66 -28.07
CA VAL A 367 30.11 -50.26 -29.34
C VAL A 367 31.57 -49.83 -29.66
N SER A 368 32.40 -50.87 -29.84
CA SER A 368 33.71 -50.93 -30.52
C SER A 368 35.00 -50.90 -29.68
N ASN A 369 35.64 -52.08 -29.70
CA ASN A 369 36.98 -52.43 -29.25
C ASN A 369 38.11 -51.84 -30.14
N ASP A 370 39.31 -51.85 -29.54
CA ASP A 370 40.66 -51.95 -30.12
C ASP A 370 41.22 -50.80 -30.98
N VAL A 371 42.30 -50.15 -30.49
CA VAL A 371 43.71 -50.36 -30.91
C VAL A 371 44.61 -49.28 -30.27
N ASN A 372 45.81 -49.75 -29.89
CA ASN A 372 46.99 -49.08 -29.32
C ASN A 372 47.46 -47.80 -30.06
N GLY A 373 48.04 -46.81 -29.35
CA GLY A 373 48.70 -45.65 -30.00
C GLY A 373 49.23 -44.54 -29.08
N GLN A 374 50.53 -44.29 -29.16
CA GLN A 374 51.37 -43.33 -28.42
C GLN A 374 51.05 -41.82 -28.62
N GLU A 375 51.39 -41.05 -27.57
CA GLU A 375 52.04 -39.72 -27.55
C GLU A 375 51.61 -38.59 -28.52
N LYS A 376 51.18 -37.43 -27.96
CA LYS A 376 51.90 -36.11 -27.96
C LYS A 376 50.94 -34.95 -27.72
N MET A 377 51.41 -33.98 -26.92
CA MET A 377 50.81 -32.63 -26.80
C MET A 377 50.87 -31.86 -28.13
N PRO A 378 50.05 -30.79 -28.26
CA PRO A 378 50.66 -29.47 -28.18
C PRO A 378 49.87 -28.44 -27.34
N SER A 379 50.64 -27.56 -26.68
CA SER A 379 50.32 -26.18 -26.27
C SER A 379 49.76 -25.37 -27.45
N GLN A 380 48.80 -24.45 -27.30
CA GLN A 380 48.84 -23.08 -26.75
C GLN A 380 47.39 -22.56 -26.94
N THR A 381 46.79 -21.73 -26.08
CA THR A 381 47.02 -20.27 -26.11
C THR A 381 46.64 -19.62 -24.79
N TYR A 382 47.64 -18.93 -24.26
CA TYR A 382 47.55 -17.81 -23.34
C TYR A 382 46.76 -16.65 -23.96
N VAL A 383 45.76 -16.13 -23.25
CA VAL A 383 45.24 -14.77 -23.47
C VAL A 383 45.18 -14.07 -22.12
N GLN A 384 46.04 -13.08 -22.00
CA GLN A 384 46.22 -12.15 -20.91
C GLN A 384 45.01 -11.19 -20.88
N GLN A 385 44.26 -11.12 -19.77
CA GLN A 385 43.30 -10.03 -19.55
C GLN A 385 43.86 -9.06 -18.52
N ASP A 386 44.35 -7.99 -19.11
CA ASP A 386 45.04 -6.84 -18.56
C ASP A 386 44.18 -6.09 -17.53
N THR A 387 44.56 -6.19 -16.24
CA THR A 387 43.87 -5.55 -15.11
C THR A 387 44.10 -4.04 -15.04
N GLN A 388 44.90 -3.46 -15.94
CA GLN A 388 45.21 -2.02 -15.95
C GLN A 388 44.23 -1.15 -16.74
N LYS A 389 43.35 -1.73 -17.56
CA LYS A 389 42.36 -0.95 -18.34
C LYS A 389 41.17 -0.44 -17.52
N TRP A 390 40.90 -1.04 -16.37
CA TRP A 390 39.82 -0.62 -15.46
C TRP A 390 40.24 0.50 -14.49
N LEU A 391 41.53 0.58 -14.15
CA LEU A 391 42.06 1.58 -13.20
C LEU A 391 42.28 2.97 -13.81
N MET A 392 42.31 3.09 -15.14
CA MET A 392 42.50 4.38 -15.83
C MET A 392 41.19 5.16 -16.08
N LYS A 393 40.01 4.54 -15.93
CA LYS A 393 38.71 5.22 -16.15
C LYS A 393 38.08 5.86 -14.90
N LEU A 394 38.72 5.71 -13.75
CA LEU A 394 38.26 6.24 -12.46
C LEU A 394 39.10 7.43 -11.96
N LYS A 395 40.06 7.91 -12.76
CA LYS A 395 40.92 9.06 -12.43
C LYS A 395 40.56 10.38 -13.14
N ASP A 396 39.53 10.41 -13.98
CA ASP A 396 39.17 11.61 -14.74
C ASP A 396 38.09 12.50 -14.07
N PHE A 397 37.69 12.24 -12.82
CA PHE A 397 36.77 13.14 -12.12
C PHE A 397 37.14 13.29 -10.64
N ASP A 398 38.29 13.91 -10.41
CA ASP A 398 38.53 14.76 -9.25
C ASP A 398 39.24 16.01 -9.76
N ILE A 399 38.55 17.15 -9.85
CA ILE A 399 39.10 18.48 -9.55
C ILE A 399 37.96 19.34 -8.99
N ASN A 400 38.33 19.97 -7.90
CA ASN A 400 37.63 20.83 -6.95
C ASN A 400 37.58 22.31 -7.42
N TRP A 401 36.61 23.04 -6.84
CA TRP A 401 36.59 24.47 -6.44
C TRP A 401 36.26 25.64 -7.41
N GLU A 402 35.24 26.39 -6.95
CA GLU A 402 34.95 27.86 -6.95
C GLU A 402 34.68 28.64 -8.24
N GLU A 403 33.49 29.29 -8.30
CA GLU A 403 33.29 30.71 -7.95
C GLU A 403 31.93 30.93 -7.26
#